data_AF-A0A8J5W9Q8-F1
#
_entry.id   AF-A0A8J5W9Q8-F1
#
_cell.length_a   1.000
_cell.length_b   1.000
_cell.length_c   1.000
_cell.angle_alpha   90.00
_cell.angle_beta   90.00
_cell.angle_gamma   90.00
#
_symmetry.space_group_name_H-M   'P 1'
#
loop_
_entity.id
_entity.type
_entity.pdbx_description
1 polymer ?
#
loop_
_entity_poly.entity_id
_entity_poly.type
_entity_poly.pdbx_seq_one_letter_code
_entity_poly.pdbx_strand_id
1 'polypeptide(L)' 'MTVVAELAFRCLQQNGEMRPPIKEVFDILRGIQDECRAEKGCKIASPCSPNTVHARWDSKSVTPSNSQ' A
#
# COMPACT_ATOMS: atom_id res chain seq x y z
N MET A 1 6.90 -11.21 -9.64
CA MET A 1 6.05 -10.30 -8.83
C MET A 1 4.79 -11.01 -8.27
N THR A 2 4.91 -12.24 -7.74
CA THR A 2 3.78 -12.96 -7.11
C THR A 2 3.98 -13.20 -5.61
N VAL A 3 5.21 -13.10 -5.13
CA VAL A 3 5.60 -13.37 -3.74
C VAL A 3 4.79 -12.56 -2.72
N VAL A 4 4.51 -11.28 -3.02
CA VAL A 4 3.68 -10.43 -2.14
C VAL A 4 2.23 -10.91 -2.08
N ALA A 5 1.67 -11.37 -3.21
CA ALA A 5 0.29 -11.87 -3.26
C ALA A 5 0.15 -13.19 -2.50
N GLU A 6 1.14 -14.09 -2.61
CA GLU A 6 1.18 -15.34 -1.87
C GLU A 6 1.32 -15.10 -0.36
N LEU A 7 2.15 -14.13 0.04
CA LEU A 7 2.28 -13.72 1.45
C LEU A 7 0.97 -13.14 1.99
N ALA A 8 0.29 -12.29 1.21
CA ALA A 8 -1.00 -11.72 1.58
C ALA A 8 -2.08 -12.80 1.77
N PHE A 9 -2.12 -13.81 0.89
CA PHE A 9 -3.02 -14.94 1.03
C PHE A 9 -2.80 -15.71 2.35
N ARG A 10 -1.54 -15.97 2.71
CA ARG A 10 -1.18 -16.59 4.00
C ARG A 10 -1.62 -15.74 5.19
N CYS A 11 -1.55 -14.42 5.07
CA CYS A 11 -1.99 -13.49 6.12
C CYS A 11 -3.52 -13.41 6.26
N LEU A 12 -4.28 -13.73 5.21
CA LEU A 12 -5.74 -13.67 5.16
C LEU A 12 -6.41 -15.03 5.41
N GLN A 13 -5.65 -16.08 5.72
CA GLN A 13 -6.24 -17.40 5.98
C GLN A 13 -7.20 -17.35 7.17
N GLN A 14 -8.36 -18.01 6.99
CA GLN A 14 -9.40 -18.11 8.02
C GLN A 14 -8.90 -18.86 9.27
N ASN A 15 -7.94 -19.77 9.08
CA ASN A 15 -7.35 -20.55 10.15
C ASN A 15 -6.16 -19.79 10.77
N GLY A 16 -6.35 -19.22 11.96
CA GLY A 16 -5.35 -18.39 12.63
C GLY A 16 -4.01 -19.08 12.91
N GLU A 17 -4.02 -20.41 13.07
CA GLU A 17 -2.83 -21.25 13.27
C GLU A 17 -1.93 -21.33 12.01
N MET A 18 -2.52 -21.15 10.82
CA MET A 18 -1.79 -21.16 9.54
C MET A 18 -1.31 -19.76 9.16
N ARG A 19 -1.71 -18.73 9.95
CA ARG A 19 -1.33 -17.35 9.71
C ARG A 19 0.11 -17.15 10.19
N PRO A 20 1.03 -16.72 9.31
CA PRO A 20 2.41 -16.49 9.72
C PRO A 20 2.50 -15.37 10.76
N PRO A 21 3.45 -15.44 11.70
CA PRO A 21 3.66 -14.39 12.69
C PRO A 21 4.13 -13.10 12.01
N ILE A 22 3.78 -11.95 12.60
CA ILE A 22 4.11 -10.63 12.03
C ILE A 22 5.61 -10.42 11.81
N LYS A 23 6.45 -11.06 12.64
CA LYS A 23 7.91 -11.03 12.49
C LYS A 23 8.35 -11.68 11.17
N GLU A 24 7.84 -12.86 10.85
CA GLU A 24 8.16 -13.53 9.59
C GLU A 24 7.62 -12.76 8.39
N VAL A 25 6.39 -12.24 8.47
CA VAL A 25 5.81 -11.41 7.42
C VAL A 25 6.71 -10.21 7.12
N PHE A 26 7.23 -9.57 8.16
CA PHE A 26 8.13 -8.43 8.04
C PHE A 26 9.48 -8.80 7.41
N ASP A 27 10.09 -9.91 7.82
CA ASP A 27 11.36 -10.38 7.26
C ASP A 27 11.22 -10.73 5.77
N ILE A 28 10.12 -11.38 5.38
CA ILE A 28 9.83 -11.70 3.97
C ILE A 28 9.62 -10.41 3.16
N LEU A 29 8.83 -9.46 3.65
CA LEU A 29 8.61 -8.17 2.97
C LEU A 29 9.90 -7.36 2.82
N ARG A 30 10.81 -7.45 3.80
CA ARG A 30 12.13 -6.82 3.73
C ARG A 30 12.99 -7.45 2.63
N GLY A 31 13.01 -8.78 2.52
CA GLY A 31 13.71 -9.47 1.44
C GLY A 31 13.21 -9.03 0.05
N ILE A 32 11.89 -8.99 -0.13
CA ILE A 32 11.26 -8.53 -1.38
C ILE A 32 11.65 -7.08 -1.69
N GLN A 33 11.68 -6.21 -0.67
CA GLN A 33 12.07 -4.81 -0.86
C GLN A 33 13.54 -4.66 -1.26
N ASP A 34 14.44 -5.49 -0.73
CA ASP A 34 15.86 -5.49 -1.07
C ASP A 34 16.09 -5.93 -2.52
N GLU A 35 15.44 -7.03 -2.93
CA GLU A 35 15.42 -7.50 -4.33
C GLU A 35 14.89 -6.43 -5.28
N CYS A 36 13.87 -5.69 -4.83
CA CYS A 36 13.23 -4.64 -5.62
C CYS A 36 14.00 -3.31 -5.65
N ARG A 37 14.99 -3.12 -4.77
CA ARG A 37 15.93 -1.99 -4.79
C ARG A 37 17.15 -2.28 -5.65
N ALA A 38 17.56 -3.54 -5.77
CA ALA A 38 18.64 -3.99 -6.66
C ALA A 38 18.26 -3.77 -8.14
N GLU A 39 17.00 -4.03 -8.48
CA GLU A 39 16.41 -3.70 -9.78
C GLU A 39 15.87 -2.26 -9.71
N LYS A 40 16.53 -1.27 -10.32
CA LYS A 40 16.08 0.14 -10.27
C LYS A 40 14.71 0.34 -10.94
N GLY A 41 13.62 0.01 -10.24
CA GLY A 41 12.34 -0.18 -10.90
C GLY A 41 11.07 0.01 -10.07
N CYS A 42 11.08 -0.16 -8.74
CA CYS A 42 9.91 0.16 -7.92
C CYS A 42 10.10 1.46 -7.14
N LYS A 43 9.69 2.55 -7.80
CA LYS A 43 8.99 3.62 -7.10
C LYS A 43 7.78 3.01 -6.40
N ILE A 44 7.95 2.61 -5.13
CA ILE A 44 6.83 2.55 -4.17
C ILE A 44 6.17 3.90 -4.37
N ALA A 45 4.95 3.90 -4.93
CA ALA A 45 4.27 5.12 -5.32
C ALA A 45 4.48 6.13 -4.21
N SER A 46 5.16 7.23 -4.52
CA SER A 46 5.38 8.33 -3.59
C SER A 46 4.08 8.50 -2.82
N PRO A 47 4.10 8.59 -1.47
CA PRO A 47 2.87 8.59 -0.71
C PRO A 47 1.91 9.57 -1.35
N CYS A 48 0.77 9.09 -1.85
CA CYS A 48 -0.36 9.94 -2.22
C CYS A 48 -1.00 10.51 -0.95
N SER A 49 -0.19 10.76 0.08
CA SER A 49 -0.52 11.58 1.23
C SER A 49 0.19 12.90 1.00
N PRO A 50 -0.55 14.00 0.78
CA PRO A 50 0.06 15.31 0.79
C PRO A 50 0.63 15.50 2.21
N ASN A 51 1.95 15.41 2.36
CA ASN A 51 2.66 15.74 3.60
C ASN A 51 2.56 17.25 3.93
N THR A 52 1.63 17.97 3.30
CA THR A 52 1.45 19.42 3.36
C THR A 52 0.00 19.71 3.69
N VAL A 53 -0.28 19.94 4.97
CA VAL A 53 -1.62 20.31 5.48
C VAL A 53 -2.05 21.71 5.00
N HIS A 54 -1.11 22.51 4.48
CA HIS A 54 -1.35 23.83 3.89
C HIS A 54 -1.57 23.80 2.38
N ALA A 55 -1.63 22.62 1.76
CA ALA A 55 -1.93 22.56 0.33
C ALA A 55 -3.34 23.15 0.12
N ARG A 56 -3.44 24.10 -0.83
CA ARG A 56 -4.72 24.70 -1.20
C ARG A 56 -5.64 23.55 -1.61
N TRP A 57 -6.75 23.39 -0.90
CA TRP A 57 -7.76 22.42 -1.27
C TRP A 57 -8.38 22.86 -2.59
N ASP A 58 -7.87 22.32 -3.70
CA ASP A 58 -8.44 22.53 -5.02
C ASP A 58 -9.71 21.68 -5.15
N SER A 59 -10.83 22.21 -4.65
CA SER A 59 -12.17 21.69 -4.93
C SER A 59 -12.42 21.74 -6.42
N LYS A 60 -12.20 20.61 -7.12
CA LYS A 60 -12.60 20.47 -8.52
C LYS A 60 -14.11 20.27 -8.56
N SER A 61 -14.80 21.23 -9.17
CA SER A 61 -16.23 21.22 -9.53
C SER A 61 -17.23 21.15 -8.38
N VAL A 62 -17.63 22.31 -7.87
CA VAL A 62 -18.96 22.49 -7.26
C VAL A 62 -20.02 22.29 -8.35
N THR A 63 -20.91 21.32 -8.15
CA THR A 63 -22.17 21.22 -8.90
C THR A 63 -23.06 22.41 -8.56
N PRO A 64 -23.64 23.14 -9.52
CA PRO A 64 -24.57 24.21 -9.20
C PRO A 64 -25.81 23.60 -8.54
N SER A 65 -26.11 24.03 -7.31
CA SER A 65 -27.34 23.68 -6.61
C SER A 65 -28.52 24.29 -7.36
N ASN A 66 -29.24 23.49 -8.14
CA ASN A 66 -30.55 23.85 -8.64
C ASN A 66 -31.57 23.63 -7.51
N SER A 67 -32.02 24.73 -6.90
CA SER A 67 -33.24 24.77 -6.10
C SER A 67 -34.29 25.56 -6.88
N GLN A 68 -35.30 24.86 -7.39
CA GLN A 68 -36.57 25.43 -7.85
C GLN A 68 -37.71 24.86 -7.00
#